data_AF-K0T0W2-F1
#
_entry.id   AF-K0T0W2-F1
#
_cell.length_a   1.000
_cell.length_b   1.000
_cell.length_c   1.000
_cell.angle_alpha   90.00
_cell.angle_beta   90.00
_cell.angle_gamma   90.00
#
_symmetry.space_group_name_H-M   'P 1'
#
loop_
_entity.id
_entity.type
_entity.pdbx_description
1 polymer ?
#
loop_
_entity_poly.entity_id
_entity_poly.type
_entity_poly.pdbx_seq_one_letter_code
_entity_poly.pdbx_strand_id
1 'polypeptide(L)'
;MEQSVESGRFIRRIGSPPRRGSPKTFLSGMERSLWFNSYNSGHKTRLGGDSQANHAVSIKAMVKVLDLIEEDAAAAAEQSSLEESRQLIKVGAYLAVCTVGSLRGHEGFYTDLAGLRKHITYGQEGSIPANWDLRRILSSDECASLPHVVLTLLGKFKGEKGTDHHKIGLASTTMSGIKSRWWIEQLIEVNEAEGKVSGPAFSTPASTPKLAMSWTYDLEFKRYLKLVQTQYEDERLIPPEAKVDELYGTFRTPRKTAETRAKQAGIGKQDVDAMNRWSKVDKAKGRQPKLTMNEHYTDCLLMMPITWRYSYAL
;
A
#
# COMPACT_ATOMS: atom_id res chain seq x y z
N MET A 1 -40.37 -16.15 -81.66
CA MET A 1 -39.35 -16.69 -80.74
C MET A 1 -39.86 -16.44 -79.33
N GLU A 2 -40.85 -17.24 -78.93
CA GLU A 2 -40.71 -18.48 -78.14
C GLU A 2 -40.86 -18.18 -76.65
N GLN A 3 -42.07 -18.37 -76.13
CA GLN A 3 -42.31 -18.56 -74.70
C GLN A 3 -43.19 -19.80 -74.54
N SER A 4 -42.64 -20.81 -73.88
CA SER A 4 -43.26 -22.10 -73.63
C SER A 4 -43.71 -22.23 -72.18
N VAL A 5 -45.00 -22.59 -72.05
CA VAL A 5 -45.59 -23.59 -71.15
C VAL A 5 -45.35 -23.48 -69.63
N GLU A 6 -46.39 -23.01 -68.93
CA GLU A 6 -46.67 -23.28 -67.53
C GLU A 6 -47.29 -24.68 -67.32
N SER A 7 -46.78 -25.44 -66.34
CA SER A 7 -47.59 -26.40 -65.56
C SER A 7 -46.90 -26.68 -64.22
N GLY A 8 -47.62 -26.59 -63.09
CA GLY A 8 -46.98 -26.81 -61.78
C GLY A 8 -47.84 -26.62 -60.52
N ARG A 9 -48.73 -27.61 -60.27
CA ARG A 9 -49.25 -28.14 -58.98
C ARG A 9 -49.41 -27.26 -57.72
N PHE A 10 -50.64 -27.32 -57.22
CA PHE A 10 -51.14 -27.00 -55.87
C PHE A 10 -50.67 -28.01 -54.81
N ILE A 11 -50.00 -27.59 -53.71
CA ILE A 11 -49.93 -28.34 -52.43
C ILE A 11 -49.93 -27.35 -51.24
N ARG A 12 -50.89 -27.54 -50.32
CA ARG A 12 -51.07 -26.80 -49.05
C ARG A 12 -49.89 -27.01 -48.10
N ARG A 13 -49.33 -25.94 -47.52
CA ARG A 13 -48.34 -26.01 -46.42
C ARG A 13 -49.02 -26.16 -45.06
N ILE A 14 -48.58 -27.15 -44.32
CA ILE A 14 -48.97 -27.51 -42.96
C ILE A 14 -48.16 -26.64 -41.97
N GLY A 15 -48.79 -26.22 -40.87
CA GLY A 15 -48.31 -25.22 -39.93
C GLY A 15 -46.98 -25.53 -39.23
N SER A 16 -46.25 -24.46 -38.92
CA SER A 16 -44.98 -24.50 -38.17
C SER A 16 -45.23 -24.56 -36.65
N PRO A 17 -44.41 -25.29 -35.88
CA PRO A 17 -44.57 -25.45 -34.42
C PRO A 17 -44.15 -24.17 -33.65
N PRO A 18 -44.59 -23.99 -32.39
CA PRO A 18 -44.38 -22.77 -31.63
C PRO A 18 -42.91 -22.54 -31.27
N ARG A 19 -42.46 -21.29 -31.37
CA ARG A 19 -41.10 -20.85 -31.02
C ARG A 19 -40.86 -21.04 -29.52
N ARG A 20 -39.82 -21.80 -29.17
CA ARG A 20 -39.26 -21.90 -27.81
C ARG A 20 -38.91 -20.49 -27.30
N GLY A 21 -39.26 -20.23 -26.04
CA GLY A 21 -39.03 -18.95 -25.37
C GLY A 21 -37.58 -18.48 -25.43
N SER A 22 -37.39 -17.18 -25.56
CA SER A 22 -36.11 -16.52 -25.42
C SER A 22 -35.50 -16.83 -24.05
N PRO A 23 -34.19 -17.11 -23.96
CA PRO A 23 -33.52 -17.20 -22.67
C PRO A 23 -33.67 -15.87 -21.94
N LYS A 24 -34.39 -15.87 -20.82
CA LYS A 24 -34.45 -14.73 -19.92
C LYS A 24 -33.04 -14.39 -19.48
N THR A 25 -32.68 -13.13 -19.67
CA THR A 25 -31.40 -12.49 -19.41
C THR A 25 -30.96 -12.72 -17.97
N PHE A 26 -30.22 -13.80 -17.70
CA PHE A 26 -29.64 -14.09 -16.38
C PHE A 26 -28.25 -13.45 -16.20
N LEU A 27 -27.68 -12.88 -17.26
CA LEU A 27 -26.30 -12.34 -17.28
C LEU A 27 -26.21 -10.84 -17.02
N SER A 28 -27.32 -10.07 -17.10
CA SER A 28 -27.27 -8.60 -17.02
C SER A 28 -27.08 -8.01 -15.61
N GLY A 29 -27.09 -8.85 -14.58
CA GLY A 29 -26.86 -8.46 -13.19
C GLY A 29 -25.39 -8.60 -12.74
N MET A 30 -24.64 -9.54 -13.34
CA MET A 30 -23.29 -9.87 -12.88
C MET A 30 -22.25 -8.83 -13.33
N GLU A 31 -22.43 -8.28 -14.53
CA GLU A 31 -21.57 -7.25 -15.15
C GLU A 31 -21.60 -5.89 -14.41
N ARG A 32 -22.65 -5.63 -13.63
CA ARG A 32 -22.77 -4.41 -12.82
C ARG A 32 -22.21 -4.56 -11.41
N SER A 33 -21.79 -5.76 -11.01
CA SER A 33 -21.23 -5.95 -9.68
C SER A 33 -19.78 -5.43 -9.62
N LEU A 34 -19.49 -4.65 -8.59
CA LEU A 34 -18.13 -4.17 -8.28
C LEU A 34 -17.14 -5.34 -8.18
N TRP A 35 -17.61 -6.48 -7.66
CA TRP A 35 -16.84 -7.71 -7.58
C TRP A 35 -16.45 -8.24 -8.97
N PHE A 36 -17.38 -8.34 -9.92
CA PHE A 36 -17.09 -8.86 -11.26
C PHE A 36 -16.15 -7.96 -12.04
N ASN A 37 -16.31 -6.64 -11.91
CA ASN A 37 -15.39 -5.67 -12.52
C ASN A 37 -13.98 -5.78 -11.92
N SER A 38 -13.88 -5.96 -10.59
CA SER A 38 -12.61 -6.21 -9.91
C SER A 38 -11.98 -7.55 -10.30
N TYR A 39 -12.78 -8.61 -10.42
CA TYR A 39 -12.35 -9.93 -10.86
C TYR A 39 -11.81 -9.91 -12.30
N ASN A 40 -12.55 -9.29 -13.23
CA ASN A 40 -12.14 -9.18 -14.63
C ASN A 40 -10.90 -8.30 -14.81
N SER A 41 -10.79 -7.20 -14.06
CA SER A 41 -9.58 -6.37 -14.03
C SER A 41 -8.37 -7.19 -13.55
N GLY A 42 -8.55 -7.95 -12.46
CA GLY A 42 -7.53 -8.86 -11.95
C GLY A 42 -7.16 -10.00 -12.91
N HIS A 43 -8.12 -10.50 -13.70
CA HIS A 43 -7.90 -11.53 -14.71
C HIS A 43 -7.10 -11.00 -15.91
N LYS A 44 -7.47 -9.83 -16.44
CA LYS A 44 -6.72 -9.14 -17.52
C LYS A 44 -5.28 -8.82 -17.12
N THR A 45 -5.06 -8.42 -15.87
CA THR A 45 -3.73 -8.13 -15.31
C THR A 45 -2.84 -9.37 -15.26
N ARG A 46 -3.39 -10.55 -14.90
CA ARG A 46 -2.62 -11.81 -14.80
C ARG A 46 -2.32 -12.46 -16.15
N LEU A 47 -3.19 -12.24 -17.13
CA LEU A 47 -2.99 -12.70 -18.51
C LEU A 47 -2.06 -11.78 -19.33
N GLY A 48 -1.59 -10.67 -18.75
CA GLY A 48 -0.59 -9.80 -19.37
C GLY A 48 -1.10 -8.95 -20.55
N GLY A 49 -2.42 -8.89 -20.76
CA GLY A 49 -3.02 -8.11 -21.84
C GLY A 49 -2.94 -6.59 -21.63
N ASP A 50 -2.97 -6.15 -20.37
CA ASP A 50 -2.79 -4.76 -19.94
C ASP A 50 -1.94 -4.75 -18.66
N SER A 51 -0.61 -4.81 -18.77
CA SER A 51 0.25 -4.61 -17.60
C SER A 51 0.48 -3.11 -17.36
N GLN A 52 -0.56 -2.39 -16.94
CA GLN A 52 -0.36 -1.03 -16.41
C GLN A 52 0.16 -1.15 -14.97
N ALA A 53 1.49 -1.14 -14.81
CA ALA A 53 2.09 -1.18 -13.48
C ALA A 53 1.68 0.08 -12.71
N ASN A 54 1.13 -0.04 -11.49
CA ASN A 54 0.61 1.12 -10.75
C ASN A 54 1.60 2.29 -10.76
N HIS A 55 1.12 3.50 -10.96
CA HIS A 55 1.90 4.72 -11.07
C HIS A 55 2.22 5.31 -9.69
N ALA A 56 3.24 6.16 -9.63
CA ALA A 56 3.46 7.02 -8.47
C ALA A 56 2.40 8.13 -8.44
N VAL A 57 2.07 8.60 -7.24
CA VAL A 57 1.38 9.89 -7.06
C VAL A 57 2.40 10.93 -6.62
N SER A 58 2.04 12.22 -6.62
CA SER A 58 2.88 13.23 -5.97
C SER A 58 2.93 12.97 -4.46
N ILE A 59 4.04 13.32 -3.79
CA ILE A 59 4.12 13.17 -2.32
C ILE A 59 3.03 13.99 -1.63
N LYS A 60 2.70 15.16 -2.20
CA LYS A 60 1.64 16.03 -1.71
C LYS A 60 0.26 15.35 -1.79
N ALA A 61 -0.03 14.61 -2.85
CA ALA A 61 -1.25 13.79 -2.93
C ALA A 61 -1.29 12.72 -1.82
N MET A 62 -0.16 12.07 -1.53
CA MET A 62 -0.09 11.08 -0.46
C MET A 62 -0.33 11.71 0.93
N VAL A 63 0.24 12.89 1.18
CA VAL A 63 -0.03 13.65 2.41
C VAL A 63 -1.51 13.97 2.52
N LYS A 64 -2.15 14.48 1.45
CA LYS A 64 -3.60 14.74 1.44
C LYS A 64 -4.46 13.50 1.66
N VAL A 65 -4.06 12.35 1.14
CA VAL A 65 -4.74 11.09 1.45
C VAL A 65 -4.66 10.77 2.95
N LEU A 66 -3.48 10.93 3.56
CA LEU A 66 -3.30 10.66 4.99
C LEU A 66 -4.07 11.65 5.86
N ASP A 67 -4.06 12.94 5.51
CA ASP A 67 -4.81 14.00 6.21
C ASP A 67 -6.32 13.66 6.21
N LEU A 68 -6.87 13.32 5.04
CA LEU A 68 -8.29 12.95 4.92
C LEU A 68 -8.63 11.68 5.72
N ILE A 69 -7.74 10.69 5.77
CA ILE A 69 -7.96 9.48 6.58
C ILE A 69 -7.97 9.82 8.07
N GLU A 70 -7.08 10.69 8.52
CA GLU A 70 -7.02 11.15 9.90
C GLU A 70 -8.29 11.91 10.29
N GLU A 71 -8.76 12.81 9.44
CA GLU A 71 -10.02 13.55 9.61
C GLU A 71 -11.23 12.61 9.68
N ASP A 72 -11.40 11.71 8.71
CA ASP A 72 -12.50 10.74 8.69
C ASP A 72 -12.45 9.79 9.90
N ALA A 73 -11.25 9.37 10.33
CA ALA A 73 -11.08 8.50 11.50
C ALA A 73 -11.47 9.20 12.81
N ALA A 74 -11.13 10.49 12.95
CA ALA A 74 -11.54 11.30 14.10
C ALA A 74 -13.05 11.51 14.11
N ALA A 75 -13.65 11.88 12.97
CA ALA A 75 -15.09 12.05 12.83
C ALA A 75 -15.87 10.76 13.15
N ALA A 76 -15.38 9.60 12.70
CA ALA A 76 -15.96 8.30 13.03
C ALA A 76 -15.92 8.01 14.54
N ALA A 77 -14.83 8.36 15.22
CA ALA A 77 -14.71 8.20 16.67
C ALA A 77 -15.72 9.09 17.43
N GLU A 78 -15.86 10.36 17.02
CA GLU A 78 -16.82 11.31 17.59
C GLU A 78 -18.28 10.81 17.43
N GLN A 79 -18.58 10.19 16.30
CA GLN A 79 -19.90 9.60 16.00
C GLN A 79 -20.09 8.21 16.64
N SER A 80 -19.21 7.78 17.54
CA SER A 80 -19.24 6.46 18.20
C SER A 80 -19.11 5.26 17.25
N SER A 81 -18.64 5.47 16.02
CA SER A 81 -18.28 4.43 15.04
C SER A 81 -16.83 3.96 15.26
N LEU A 82 -16.58 3.33 16.41
CA LEU A 82 -15.22 2.93 16.82
C LEU A 82 -14.59 1.90 15.88
N GLU A 83 -15.38 0.99 15.30
CA GLU A 83 -14.87 -0.01 14.36
C GLU A 83 -14.32 0.64 13.09
N GLU A 84 -15.07 1.59 12.53
CA GLU A 84 -14.68 2.35 11.35
C GLU A 84 -13.44 3.21 11.62
N SER A 85 -13.43 3.96 12.72
CA SER A 85 -12.28 4.76 13.15
C SER A 85 -11.01 3.91 13.24
N ARG A 86 -11.07 2.76 13.92
CA ARG A 86 -9.95 1.82 14.04
C ARG A 86 -9.49 1.28 12.69
N GLN A 87 -10.43 0.96 11.80
CA GLN A 87 -10.12 0.47 10.47
C GLN A 87 -9.42 1.55 9.62
N LEU A 88 -9.88 2.79 9.68
CA LEU A 88 -9.26 3.93 9.01
C LEU A 88 -7.85 4.21 9.55
N ILE A 89 -7.67 4.19 10.88
CA ILE A 89 -6.34 4.33 11.50
C ILE A 89 -5.38 3.28 10.97
N LYS A 90 -5.81 2.01 10.88
CA LYS A 90 -4.97 0.93 10.33
C LYS A 90 -4.64 1.17 8.85
N VAL A 91 -5.59 1.64 8.04
CA VAL A 91 -5.35 1.97 6.63
C VAL A 91 -4.35 3.10 6.48
N GLY A 92 -4.53 4.20 7.21
CA GLY A 92 -3.60 5.34 7.20
C GLY A 92 -2.21 4.94 7.67
N ALA A 93 -2.13 4.17 8.76
CA ALA A 93 -0.86 3.64 9.25
C ALA A 93 -0.16 2.74 8.22
N TYR A 94 -0.91 1.86 7.55
CA TYR A 94 -0.38 1.01 6.47
C TYR A 94 0.20 1.84 5.31
N LEU A 95 -0.52 2.87 4.86
CA LEU A 95 -0.06 3.75 3.79
C LEU A 95 1.17 4.55 4.21
N ALA A 96 1.20 5.06 5.45
CA ALA A 96 2.33 5.78 6.02
C ALA A 96 3.58 4.89 6.09
N VAL A 97 3.49 3.68 6.67
CA VAL A 97 4.66 2.78 6.77
C VAL A 97 5.11 2.27 5.42
N CYS A 98 4.20 2.02 4.47
CA CYS A 98 4.58 1.57 3.13
C CYS A 98 5.25 2.68 2.32
N THR A 99 4.80 3.93 2.48
CA THR A 99 5.42 5.08 1.83
C THR A 99 6.77 5.38 2.47
N VAL A 100 6.80 5.62 3.78
CA VAL A 100 8.01 6.09 4.47
C VAL A 100 9.07 4.99 4.60
N GLY A 101 8.63 3.74 4.80
CA GLY A 101 9.50 2.55 4.77
C GLY A 101 9.86 2.05 3.36
N SER A 102 9.35 2.68 2.30
CA SER A 102 9.53 2.23 0.90
C SER A 102 9.17 0.75 0.69
N LEU A 103 8.16 0.24 1.40
CA LEU A 103 7.80 -1.18 1.40
C LEU A 103 6.95 -1.55 0.19
N ARG A 104 7.05 -2.81 -0.26
CA ARG A 104 6.04 -3.36 -1.17
C ARG A 104 4.73 -3.57 -0.44
N GLY A 105 3.64 -3.57 -1.20
CA GLY A 105 2.31 -3.72 -0.59
C GLY A 105 2.16 -4.97 0.29
N HIS A 106 2.77 -6.11 -0.07
CA HIS A 106 2.71 -7.31 0.78
C HIS A 106 3.63 -7.22 2.01
N GLU A 107 4.75 -6.50 1.94
CA GLU A 107 5.74 -6.36 3.01
C GLU A 107 5.15 -5.60 4.21
N GLY A 108 4.36 -4.54 3.95
CA GLY A 108 3.73 -3.74 5.02
C GLY A 108 2.87 -4.55 6.00
N PHE A 109 2.17 -5.58 5.51
CA PHE A 109 1.34 -6.46 6.34
C PHE A 109 2.13 -7.32 7.34
N TYR A 110 3.44 -7.47 7.14
CA TYR A 110 4.33 -8.19 8.06
C TYR A 110 4.90 -7.30 9.18
N THR A 111 4.37 -6.09 9.36
CA THR A 111 4.76 -5.24 10.50
C THR A 111 4.48 -5.96 11.82
N ASP A 112 5.51 -6.10 12.66
CA ASP A 112 5.44 -6.80 13.94
C ASP A 112 5.00 -5.86 15.07
N LEU A 113 3.87 -6.15 15.70
CA LEU A 113 3.32 -5.35 16.78
C LEU A 113 4.17 -5.39 18.05
N ALA A 114 4.77 -6.54 18.40
CA ALA A 114 5.57 -6.65 19.62
C ALA A 114 6.84 -5.80 19.53
N GLY A 115 7.51 -5.84 18.38
CA GLY A 115 8.68 -5.04 18.05
C GLY A 115 8.39 -3.55 18.03
N LEU A 116 7.24 -3.14 17.47
CA LEU A 116 6.81 -1.73 17.47
C LEU A 116 6.66 -1.22 18.90
N ARG A 117 5.92 -1.96 19.74
CA ARG A 117 5.71 -1.61 21.16
C ARG A 117 7.01 -1.53 21.94
N LYS A 118 7.93 -2.48 21.69
CA LYS A 118 9.24 -2.52 22.36
C LYS A 118 10.12 -1.31 22.05
N HIS A 119 9.98 -0.72 20.85
CA HIS A 119 10.88 0.32 20.35
C HIS A 119 10.21 1.68 20.15
N ILE A 120 8.95 1.85 20.56
CA ILE A 120 8.18 3.08 20.30
C ILE A 120 8.78 4.32 20.96
N THR A 121 9.40 4.18 22.13
CA THR A 121 10.00 5.29 22.89
C THR A 121 11.31 5.81 22.28
N TYR A 122 11.94 5.04 21.38
CA TYR A 122 13.22 5.42 20.80
C TYR A 122 13.06 6.62 19.88
N GLY A 123 13.90 7.65 20.05
CA GLY A 123 13.87 8.84 19.19
C GLY A 123 12.69 9.78 19.46
N GLN A 124 11.92 9.57 20.52
CA GLN A 124 10.78 10.42 20.87
C GLN A 124 11.22 11.84 21.26
N GLU A 125 12.33 11.96 21.99
CA GLU A 125 12.90 13.24 22.45
C GLU A 125 13.96 13.79 21.48
N GLY A 126 14.12 13.18 20.31
CA GLY A 126 15.12 13.61 19.34
C GLY A 126 14.78 14.98 18.75
N SER A 127 15.82 15.73 18.36
CA SER A 127 15.65 17.05 17.75
C SER A 127 16.48 17.20 16.48
N ILE A 128 15.97 17.97 15.52
CA ILE A 128 16.69 18.27 14.28
C ILE A 128 17.47 19.57 14.50
N PRO A 129 18.80 19.58 14.29
CA PRO A 129 19.59 20.81 14.39
C PRO A 129 19.10 21.88 13.40
N ALA A 130 19.14 23.16 13.79
CA ALA A 130 18.62 24.26 12.98
C ALA A 130 19.24 24.37 11.57
N ASN A 131 20.52 24.01 11.43
CA ASN A 131 21.27 24.06 10.16
C ASN A 131 21.39 22.68 9.51
N TRP A 132 20.32 21.88 9.58
CA TRP A 132 20.32 20.54 9.03
C TRP A 132 20.47 20.54 7.50
N ASP A 133 21.45 19.78 6.99
CA ASP A 133 21.63 19.52 5.56
C ASP A 133 21.36 18.05 5.26
N LEU A 134 20.44 17.80 4.33
CA LEU A 134 20.07 16.46 3.88
C LEU A 134 21.27 15.68 3.31
N ARG A 135 22.29 16.37 2.77
CA ARG A 135 23.48 15.72 2.17
C ARG A 135 24.53 15.32 3.20
N ARG A 136 24.35 15.72 4.46
CA ARG A 136 25.27 15.38 5.54
C ARG A 136 25.35 13.86 5.73
N ILE A 137 26.56 13.37 5.97
CA ILE A 137 26.78 11.99 6.40
C ILE A 137 26.55 11.94 7.91
N LEU A 138 25.65 11.06 8.33
CA LEU A 138 25.29 10.86 9.73
C LEU A 138 26.14 9.76 10.37
N SER A 139 26.71 10.04 11.54
CA SER A 139 27.18 9.00 12.44
C SER A 139 26.00 8.31 13.13
N SER A 140 26.23 7.11 13.67
CA SER A 140 25.20 6.38 14.43
C SER A 140 24.74 7.16 15.66
N ASP A 141 25.64 7.84 16.36
CA ASP A 141 25.34 8.60 17.58
C ASP A 141 24.49 9.84 17.28
N GLU A 142 24.84 10.58 16.22
CA GLU A 142 24.00 11.69 15.76
C GLU A 142 22.61 11.20 15.37
N CYS A 143 22.52 10.08 14.66
CA CYS A 143 21.25 9.54 14.21
C CYS A 143 20.34 9.10 15.38
N ALA A 144 20.93 8.57 16.46
CA ALA A 144 20.19 8.23 17.68
C ALA A 144 19.57 9.46 18.37
N SER A 145 20.16 10.64 18.20
CA SER A 145 19.65 11.92 18.74
C SER A 145 18.60 12.61 17.86
N LEU A 146 18.37 12.11 16.64
CA LEU A 146 17.35 12.66 15.73
C LEU A 146 15.96 12.11 16.08
N PRO A 147 14.88 12.85 15.76
CA PRO A 147 13.53 12.36 15.97
C PRO A 147 13.25 11.21 15.01
N HIS A 148 13.05 10.02 15.56
CA HIS A 148 12.84 8.81 14.76
C HIS A 148 11.84 7.86 15.41
N VAL A 149 11.37 6.89 14.63
CA VAL A 149 10.57 5.74 15.08
C VAL A 149 11.11 4.48 14.42
N VAL A 150 11.10 3.36 15.14
CA VAL A 150 11.62 2.08 14.63
C VAL A 150 10.48 1.24 14.09
N LEU A 151 10.45 1.04 12.77
CA LEU A 151 9.55 0.10 12.12
C LEU A 151 10.13 -1.31 12.22
N THR A 152 9.36 -2.25 12.76
CA THR A 152 9.75 -3.66 12.89
C THR A 152 8.94 -4.55 11.95
N LEU A 153 9.61 -5.39 11.17
CA LEU A 153 8.98 -6.36 10.27
C LEU A 153 9.30 -7.79 10.71
N LEU A 154 8.30 -8.67 10.63
CA LEU A 154 8.40 -10.10 10.88
C LEU A 154 9.27 -10.76 9.79
N GLY A 155 10.42 -11.31 10.17
CA GLY A 155 11.28 -12.14 9.32
C GLY A 155 11.23 -13.61 9.75
N LYS A 156 11.22 -14.53 8.78
CA LYS A 156 11.58 -15.94 9.04
C LYS A 156 13.03 -16.14 8.62
N PHE A 157 13.96 -16.16 9.56
CA PHE A 157 15.30 -16.68 9.32
C PHE A 157 15.28 -18.21 9.50
N LYS A 158 15.63 -18.95 8.45
CA LYS A 158 15.77 -20.41 8.52
C LYS A 158 17.20 -20.73 8.99
N GLY A 159 17.37 -21.12 10.25
CA GLY A 159 18.66 -21.61 10.78
C GLY A 159 19.07 -21.03 12.13
N GLU A 160 18.44 -19.94 12.58
CA GLU A 160 18.68 -19.35 13.89
C GLU A 160 17.50 -19.63 14.83
N LYS A 161 17.79 -19.92 16.11
CA LYS A 161 16.80 -20.28 17.14
C LYS A 161 16.06 -19.04 17.70
N GLY A 162 15.90 -17.98 16.92
CA GLY A 162 15.30 -16.72 17.35
C GLY A 162 14.36 -16.13 16.29
N THR A 163 13.31 -15.45 16.75
CA THR A 163 12.55 -14.51 15.93
C THR A 163 13.39 -13.26 15.73
N ASP A 164 14.18 -13.23 14.66
CA ASP A 164 14.92 -12.03 14.27
C ASP A 164 13.98 -11.06 13.55
N HIS A 165 13.81 -9.89 14.16
CA HIS A 165 12.97 -8.80 13.69
C HIS A 165 13.82 -7.89 12.81
N HIS A 166 13.34 -7.57 11.61
CA HIS A 166 14.00 -6.54 10.81
C HIS A 166 13.59 -5.17 11.32
N LYS A 167 14.56 -4.28 11.58
CA LYS A 167 14.32 -2.94 12.11
C LYS A 167 14.74 -1.90 11.08
N ILE A 168 13.88 -0.91 10.85
CA ILE A 168 14.13 0.23 9.97
C ILE A 168 13.88 1.50 10.78
N GLY A 169 14.89 2.34 10.93
CA GLY A 169 14.72 3.64 11.57
C GLY A 169 14.14 4.65 10.58
N LEU A 170 12.97 5.18 10.88
CA LEU A 170 12.26 6.17 10.07
C LEU A 170 12.24 7.51 10.79
N ALA A 171 12.24 8.62 10.06
CA ALA A 171 11.98 9.93 10.65
C ALA A 171 10.59 9.97 11.31
N SER A 172 10.47 10.60 12.49
CA SER A 172 9.16 10.75 13.17
C SER A 172 8.16 11.54 12.31
N THR A 173 8.67 12.54 11.60
CA THR A 173 7.93 13.35 10.62
C THR A 173 8.84 13.62 9.45
N THR A 174 8.33 13.42 8.23
CA THR A 174 9.09 13.65 7.00
C THR A 174 9.02 15.12 6.56
N MET A 175 9.88 15.55 5.63
CA MET A 175 9.90 16.93 5.13
C MET A 175 8.58 17.36 4.46
N SER A 176 7.84 16.42 3.86
CA SER A 176 6.51 16.68 3.29
C SER A 176 5.38 16.70 4.33
N GLY A 177 5.64 16.31 5.57
CA GLY A 177 4.67 16.33 6.67
C GLY A 177 4.06 14.98 7.04
N ILE A 178 4.54 13.85 6.49
CA ILE A 178 4.02 12.53 6.89
C ILE A 178 4.44 12.24 8.34
N LYS A 179 3.45 12.16 9.24
CA LYS A 179 3.64 11.91 10.68
C LYS A 179 3.82 10.41 10.98
N SER A 180 4.94 9.82 10.55
CA SER A 180 5.20 8.37 10.68
C SER A 180 5.10 7.85 12.11
N ARG A 181 5.63 8.60 13.08
CA ARG A 181 5.53 8.25 14.51
C ARG A 181 4.07 8.19 14.96
N TRP A 182 3.32 9.25 14.70
CA TRP A 182 1.90 9.34 15.09
C TRP A 182 1.10 8.16 14.53
N TRP A 183 1.26 7.85 13.24
CA TRP A 183 0.58 6.72 12.62
C TRP A 183 0.93 5.37 13.26
N ILE A 184 2.19 5.16 13.67
CA ILE A 184 2.63 3.95 14.36
C ILE A 184 2.06 3.90 15.79
N GLU A 185 2.06 5.01 16.52
CA GLU A 185 1.48 5.11 17.87
C GLU A 185 -0.02 4.81 17.84
N GLN A 186 -0.76 5.42 16.91
CA GLN A 186 -2.18 5.14 16.71
C GLN A 186 -2.44 3.68 16.32
N LEU A 187 -1.58 3.07 15.49
CA LEU A 187 -1.67 1.65 15.16
C LEU A 187 -1.48 0.76 16.39
N ILE A 188 -0.54 1.10 17.28
CA ILE A 188 -0.33 0.37 18.54
C ILE A 188 -1.57 0.48 19.43
N GLU A 189 -2.07 1.69 19.66
CA GLU A 189 -3.23 1.97 20.51
C GLU A 189 -4.48 1.22 20.01
N VAL A 190 -4.75 1.25 18.70
CA VAL A 190 -5.87 0.51 18.10
C VAL A 190 -5.72 -0.99 18.30
N ASN A 191 -4.52 -1.56 18.13
CA ASN A 191 -4.30 -2.98 18.34
C ASN A 191 -4.49 -3.36 19.83
N GLU A 192 -4.00 -2.55 20.76
CA GLU A 192 -4.18 -2.77 22.19
C GLU A 192 -5.66 -2.71 22.59
N ALA A 193 -6.42 -1.76 22.05
CA ALA A 193 -7.87 -1.67 22.23
C ALA A 193 -8.64 -2.86 21.65
N GLU A 194 -8.06 -3.58 20.68
CA GLU A 194 -8.58 -4.84 20.13
C GLU A 194 -8.05 -6.09 20.85
N GLY A 195 -7.34 -5.92 21.97
CA GLY A 195 -6.79 -7.00 22.78
C GLY A 195 -5.53 -7.65 22.20
N LYS A 196 -4.81 -6.97 21.31
CA LYS A 196 -3.59 -7.48 20.65
C LYS A 196 -2.35 -6.73 21.11
N VAL A 197 -1.31 -7.50 21.42
CA VAL A 197 -0.02 -6.99 21.92
C VAL A 197 1.20 -7.54 21.16
N SER A 198 0.99 -8.51 20.26
CA SER A 198 2.04 -9.21 19.50
C SER A 198 1.50 -9.76 18.18
N GLY A 199 2.39 -10.10 17.25
CA GLY A 199 2.05 -10.66 15.93
C GLY A 199 1.86 -9.58 14.88
N PRO A 200 1.27 -9.90 13.71
CA PRO A 200 1.06 -8.92 12.65
C PRO A 200 0.16 -7.76 13.10
N ALA A 201 0.68 -6.53 13.03
CA ALA A 201 -0.04 -5.32 13.42
C ALA A 201 -1.27 -5.04 12.53
N PHE A 202 -1.22 -5.49 11.27
CA PHE A 202 -2.33 -5.41 10.33
C PHE A 202 -3.08 -6.75 10.29
N SER A 203 -3.92 -6.95 11.30
CA SER A 203 -4.74 -8.15 11.46
C SER A 203 -6.13 -7.78 11.99
N THR A 204 -7.06 -8.72 11.87
CA THR A 204 -8.35 -8.68 12.57
C THR A 204 -8.15 -8.72 14.10
N PRO A 205 -9.19 -8.40 14.91
CA PRO A 205 -9.09 -8.41 16.37
C PRO A 205 -8.67 -9.77 16.95
N ALA A 206 -8.21 -9.78 18.21
CA ALA A 206 -7.73 -10.99 18.90
C ALA A 206 -8.76 -12.13 18.95
N SER A 207 -10.06 -11.80 18.91
CA SER A 207 -11.15 -12.77 18.88
C SER A 207 -11.22 -13.60 17.59
N THR A 208 -10.68 -13.10 16.48
CA THR A 208 -10.78 -13.74 15.16
C THR A 208 -9.49 -13.58 14.34
N PRO A 209 -8.32 -14.02 14.84
CA PRO A 209 -7.01 -13.60 14.34
C PRO A 209 -6.74 -14.08 12.91
N LYS A 210 -6.70 -13.14 11.97
CA LYS A 210 -6.38 -13.33 10.56
C LYS A 210 -5.61 -12.11 10.06
N LEU A 211 -4.64 -12.34 9.17
CA LEU A 211 -3.95 -11.25 8.50
C LEU A 211 -4.96 -10.40 7.73
N ALA A 212 -4.79 -9.09 7.75
CA ALA A 212 -5.66 -8.19 7.01
C ALA A 212 -5.64 -8.51 5.51
N MET A 213 -6.80 -8.35 4.87
CA MET A 213 -6.94 -8.59 3.45
C MET A 213 -6.44 -7.38 2.66
N SER A 214 -5.44 -7.59 1.80
CA SER A 214 -4.82 -6.51 1.03
C SER A 214 -5.80 -5.72 0.14
N TRP A 215 -6.83 -6.38 -0.40
CA TRP A 215 -7.81 -5.72 -1.26
C TRP A 215 -8.64 -4.67 -0.50
N THR A 216 -8.93 -4.87 0.79
CA THR A 216 -9.68 -3.90 1.61
C THR A 216 -8.91 -2.58 1.70
N TYR A 217 -7.60 -2.66 1.92
CA TYR A 217 -6.72 -1.50 2.01
C TYR A 217 -6.56 -0.81 0.64
N ASP A 218 -6.52 -1.60 -0.43
CA ASP A 218 -6.46 -1.06 -1.80
C ASP A 218 -7.72 -0.27 -2.17
N LEU A 219 -8.90 -0.77 -1.77
CA LEU A 219 -10.16 -0.07 -1.99
C LEU A 219 -10.24 1.24 -1.22
N GLU A 220 -9.90 1.24 0.07
CA GLU A 220 -9.88 2.48 0.86
C GLU A 220 -8.87 3.48 0.29
N PHE A 221 -7.67 3.03 -0.06
CA PHE A 221 -6.67 3.90 -0.67
C PHE A 221 -7.19 4.55 -1.97
N LYS A 222 -7.83 3.77 -2.85
CA LYS A 222 -8.44 4.29 -4.08
C LYS A 222 -9.61 5.23 -3.81
N ARG A 223 -10.41 4.98 -2.77
CA ARG A 223 -11.48 5.89 -2.33
C ARG A 223 -10.89 7.26 -1.99
N TYR A 224 -9.85 7.31 -1.16
CA TYR A 224 -9.22 8.58 -0.78
C TYR A 224 -8.47 9.23 -1.94
N LEU A 225 -7.86 8.47 -2.85
CA LEU A 225 -7.27 9.05 -4.06
C LEU A 225 -8.33 9.74 -4.94
N LYS A 226 -9.53 9.18 -5.06
CA LYS A 226 -10.65 9.84 -5.75
C LYS A 226 -11.09 11.10 -5.03
N LEU A 227 -11.16 11.08 -3.69
CA LEU A 227 -11.45 12.28 -2.90
C LEU A 227 -10.39 13.36 -3.10
N VAL A 228 -9.10 13.00 -3.14
CA VAL A 228 -8.04 13.96 -3.42
C VAL A 228 -8.16 14.51 -4.85
N GLN A 229 -8.49 13.66 -5.83
CA GLN A 229 -8.69 14.09 -7.21
C GLN A 229 -9.85 15.09 -7.36
N THR A 230 -10.92 14.93 -6.59
CA THR A 230 -12.10 15.83 -6.66
C THR A 230 -11.98 17.07 -5.76
N GLN A 231 -11.54 16.92 -4.51
CA GLN A 231 -11.45 18.04 -3.56
C GLN A 231 -10.27 18.98 -3.85
N TYR A 232 -9.22 18.48 -4.48
CA TYR A 232 -8.01 19.25 -4.81
C TYR A 232 -7.79 19.33 -6.34
N GLU A 233 -8.88 19.40 -7.11
CA GLU A 233 -8.84 19.49 -8.58
C GLU A 233 -8.00 20.68 -9.07
N ASP A 234 -8.12 21.84 -8.41
CA ASP A 234 -7.37 23.06 -8.73
C ASP A 234 -5.85 22.88 -8.60
N GLU A 235 -5.41 22.06 -7.65
CA GLU A 235 -3.99 21.76 -7.43
C GLU A 235 -3.45 20.71 -8.39
N ARG A 236 -4.33 20.00 -9.10
CA ARG A 236 -4.01 18.92 -10.06
C ARG A 236 -3.01 17.89 -9.49
N LEU A 237 -3.14 17.57 -8.21
CA LEU A 237 -2.27 16.58 -7.54
C LEU A 237 -2.42 15.18 -8.14
N ILE A 238 -3.62 14.89 -8.65
CA ILE A 238 -3.97 13.74 -9.47
C ILE A 238 -4.69 14.30 -10.70
N PRO A 239 -4.24 14.02 -11.93
CA PRO A 239 -4.87 14.57 -13.12
C PRO A 239 -6.35 14.16 -13.24
N PRO A 240 -7.29 15.05 -13.60
CA PRO A 240 -8.73 14.72 -13.69
C PRO A 240 -9.03 13.55 -14.65
N GLU A 241 -8.24 13.40 -15.70
CA GLU A 241 -8.33 12.32 -16.68
C GLU A 241 -7.78 10.97 -16.18
N ALA A 242 -7.03 10.98 -15.07
CA ALA A 242 -6.42 9.79 -14.52
C ALA A 242 -7.49 8.86 -13.94
N LYS A 243 -7.57 7.65 -14.48
CA LYS A 243 -8.45 6.60 -13.95
C LYS A 243 -7.83 5.97 -12.71
N VAL A 244 -8.23 6.46 -11.53
CA VAL A 244 -7.64 6.07 -10.24
C VAL A 244 -7.62 4.54 -10.02
N ASP A 245 -8.71 3.85 -10.36
CA ASP A 245 -8.85 2.41 -10.13
C ASP A 245 -7.88 1.56 -10.99
N GLU A 246 -7.51 2.07 -12.16
CA GLU A 246 -6.61 1.41 -13.11
C GLU A 246 -5.15 1.77 -12.83
N LEU A 247 -4.88 3.04 -12.52
CA LEU A 247 -3.52 3.58 -12.44
C LEU A 247 -2.86 3.42 -11.08
N TYR A 248 -3.61 3.40 -9.98
CA TYR A 248 -3.04 3.43 -8.63
C TYR A 248 -3.41 2.19 -7.81
N GLY A 249 -2.58 1.88 -6.82
CA GLY A 249 -2.84 0.79 -5.89
C GLY A 249 -1.76 0.61 -4.84
N THR A 250 -2.16 0.08 -3.69
CA THR A 250 -1.31 -0.17 -2.52
C THR A 250 -0.10 -1.05 -2.83
N PHE A 251 -0.20 -1.90 -3.86
CA PHE A 251 0.86 -2.84 -4.23
C PHE A 251 2.18 -2.15 -4.63
N ARG A 252 2.11 -0.99 -5.30
CA ARG A 252 3.31 -0.26 -5.78
C ARG A 252 3.26 1.25 -5.63
N THR A 253 2.09 1.88 -5.58
CA THR A 253 1.99 3.35 -5.57
C THR A 253 2.70 3.99 -4.37
N PRO A 254 2.54 3.53 -3.11
CA PRO A 254 3.26 4.10 -1.96
C PRO A 254 4.78 4.11 -2.16
N ARG A 255 5.36 2.95 -2.50
CA ARG A 255 6.79 2.80 -2.75
C ARG A 255 7.29 3.64 -3.91
N LYS A 256 6.60 3.61 -5.06
CA LYS A 256 6.99 4.42 -6.23
C LYS A 256 6.92 5.92 -5.93
N THR A 257 5.94 6.33 -5.12
CA THR A 257 5.81 7.72 -4.65
C THR A 257 7.03 8.10 -3.81
N ALA A 258 7.40 7.26 -2.85
CA ALA A 258 8.60 7.47 -2.03
C ALA A 258 9.89 7.49 -2.86
N GLU A 259 10.10 6.52 -3.75
CA GLU A 259 11.29 6.45 -4.62
C GLU A 259 11.38 7.69 -5.54
N THR A 260 10.25 8.15 -6.08
CA THR A 260 10.19 9.35 -6.93
C THR A 260 10.54 10.60 -6.14
N ARG A 261 9.97 10.74 -4.93
CA ARG A 261 10.22 11.87 -4.06
C ARG A 261 11.66 11.92 -3.55
N ALA A 262 12.21 10.78 -3.14
CA ALA A 262 13.61 10.67 -2.72
C ALA A 262 14.56 11.08 -3.87
N LYS A 263 14.26 10.64 -5.11
CA LYS A 263 15.01 11.07 -6.30
C LYS A 263 14.91 12.59 -6.53
N GLN A 264 13.73 13.19 -6.36
CA GLN A 264 13.56 14.66 -6.45
C GLN A 264 14.34 15.40 -5.37
N ALA A 265 14.48 14.82 -4.17
CA ALA A 265 15.27 15.36 -3.07
C ALA A 265 16.79 15.17 -3.26
N GLY A 266 17.24 14.53 -4.35
CA GLY A 266 18.64 14.28 -4.63
C GLY A 266 19.25 13.13 -3.81
N ILE A 267 18.42 12.25 -3.23
CA ILE A 267 18.91 11.05 -2.53
C ILE A 267 19.54 10.11 -3.55
N GLY A 268 20.79 9.71 -3.26
CA GLY A 268 21.59 8.89 -4.15
C GLY A 268 21.03 7.48 -4.34
N LYS A 269 21.30 6.87 -5.49
CA LYS A 269 20.83 5.50 -5.78
C LYS A 269 21.27 4.48 -4.73
N GLN A 270 22.47 4.64 -4.15
CA GLN A 270 22.97 3.76 -3.09
C GLN A 270 22.11 3.82 -1.83
N ASP A 271 21.61 5.00 -1.46
CA ASP A 271 20.70 5.16 -0.31
C ASP A 271 19.32 4.59 -0.61
N VAL A 272 18.82 4.78 -1.84
CA VAL A 272 17.55 4.19 -2.27
C VAL A 272 17.65 2.66 -2.28
N ASP A 273 18.75 2.11 -2.78
CA ASP A 273 19.00 0.67 -2.81
C ASP A 273 19.22 0.12 -1.41
N ALA A 274 19.93 0.85 -0.56
CA ALA A 274 20.02 0.59 0.86
C ALA A 274 18.61 0.54 1.43
N MET A 275 17.79 1.59 1.28
CA MET A 275 16.37 1.66 1.67
C MET A 275 15.46 0.61 1.02
N ASN A 276 15.96 -0.19 0.10
CA ASN A 276 15.17 -1.18 -0.63
C ASN A 276 15.77 -2.58 -0.54
N ARG A 277 16.88 -2.75 0.18
CA ARG A 277 17.63 -4.00 0.36
C ARG A 277 16.74 -5.13 0.86
N TRP A 278 15.68 -4.81 1.59
CA TRP A 278 14.73 -5.72 2.24
C TRP A 278 13.96 -6.54 1.23
N SER A 279 13.70 -5.96 0.05
CA SER A 279 13.16 -6.72 -1.08
C SER A 279 13.97 -7.98 -1.37
N LYS A 280 15.30 -7.84 -1.35
CA LYS A 280 16.23 -8.89 -1.74
C LYS A 280 16.27 -9.98 -0.66
N VAL A 281 16.19 -9.55 0.61
CA VAL A 281 16.13 -10.44 1.78
C VAL A 281 14.84 -11.26 1.78
N ASP A 282 13.67 -10.62 1.61
CA ASP A 282 12.37 -11.32 1.53
C ASP A 282 12.31 -12.30 0.34
N LYS A 283 12.73 -11.85 -0.84
CA LYS A 283 12.79 -12.71 -2.05
C LYS A 283 13.70 -13.91 -1.89
N ALA A 284 14.71 -13.84 -1.02
CA ALA A 284 15.61 -14.95 -0.79
C ALA A 284 14.95 -16.12 -0.05
N LYS A 285 13.79 -15.91 0.61
CA LYS A 285 12.98 -16.97 1.24
C LYS A 285 13.80 -17.92 2.12
N GLY A 286 14.70 -17.36 2.93
CA GLY A 286 15.60 -18.12 3.81
C GLY A 286 16.83 -18.73 3.12
N ARG A 287 17.09 -18.40 1.85
CA ARG A 287 18.39 -18.61 1.19
C ARG A 287 19.28 -17.38 1.40
N GLN A 288 20.58 -17.53 1.19
CA GLN A 288 21.49 -16.38 1.17
C GLN A 288 21.03 -15.37 0.09
N PRO A 289 20.65 -14.14 0.48
CA PRO A 289 20.23 -13.14 -0.49
C PRO A 289 21.40 -12.78 -1.38
N LYS A 290 21.12 -12.53 -2.68
CA LYS A 290 22.11 -11.95 -3.60
C LYS A 290 22.32 -10.48 -3.24
N LEU A 291 23.12 -10.27 -2.22
CA LEU A 291 23.61 -8.97 -1.78
C LEU A 291 24.98 -8.73 -2.41
N THR A 292 25.32 -7.47 -2.64
CA THR A 292 26.71 -7.08 -2.90
C THR A 292 27.56 -7.39 -1.66
N MET A 293 28.87 -7.57 -1.82
CA MET A 293 29.76 -7.96 -0.73
C MET A 293 29.66 -6.99 0.47
N ASN A 294 29.51 -5.68 0.21
CA ASN A 294 29.34 -4.66 1.25
C ASN A 294 27.99 -4.79 1.98
N GLU A 295 26.93 -5.14 1.26
CA GLU A 295 25.59 -5.38 1.83
C GLU A 295 25.56 -6.64 2.71
N HIS A 296 26.53 -7.57 2.65
CA HIS A 296 26.56 -8.73 3.55
C HIS A 296 27.03 -8.40 4.97
N TYR A 297 27.79 -7.31 5.16
CA TYR A 297 28.41 -6.95 6.44
C TYR A 297 27.68 -5.85 7.22
N THR A 298 26.60 -5.27 6.66
CA THR A 298 25.91 -4.15 7.31
C THR A 298 24.72 -4.60 8.15
N ASP A 299 24.84 -4.40 9.47
CA ASP A 299 23.76 -4.55 10.45
C ASP A 299 22.64 -3.52 10.17
N CYS A 300 21.39 -3.95 10.32
CA CYS A 300 20.21 -3.12 10.08
C CYS A 300 20.14 -1.91 11.03
N LEU A 301 20.63 -2.04 12.27
CA LEU A 301 20.71 -0.91 13.21
C LEU A 301 21.78 0.12 12.78
N LEU A 302 22.87 -0.34 12.17
CA LEU A 302 23.93 0.54 11.65
C LEU A 302 23.53 1.26 10.36
N MET A 303 22.43 0.85 9.72
CA MET A 303 21.88 1.50 8.51
C MET A 303 20.93 2.66 8.82
N MET A 304 20.63 2.90 10.09
CA MET A 304 19.73 3.96 10.53
C MET A 304 20.09 5.35 9.95
N PRO A 305 21.37 5.77 9.88
CA PRO A 305 21.77 7.00 9.19
C PRO A 305 21.19 7.15 7.77
N ILE A 306 21.14 6.06 7.02
CA ILE A 306 20.68 6.04 5.62
C ILE A 306 19.15 5.95 5.56
N THR A 307 18.54 5.07 6.36
CA THR A 307 17.08 4.90 6.35
C THR A 307 16.35 6.11 6.92
N TRP A 308 16.92 6.75 7.96
CA TRP A 308 16.41 8.00 8.50
C TRP A 308 16.53 9.12 7.47
N ARG A 309 17.70 9.29 6.83
CA ARG A 309 17.88 10.32 5.79
C ARG A 309 16.89 10.14 4.63
N TYR A 310 16.73 8.90 4.13
CA TYR A 310 15.77 8.61 3.08
C TYR A 310 14.35 8.98 3.49
N SER A 311 13.91 8.51 4.67
CA SER A 311 12.55 8.73 5.15
C SER A 311 12.28 10.21 5.44
N TYR A 312 13.25 10.92 6.02
CA TYR A 312 13.17 12.35 6.27
C TYR A 312 13.00 13.15 4.96
N ALA A 313 13.71 12.76 3.89
CA ALA A 313 13.66 13.44 2.60
C ALA A 313 12.28 13.44 1.90
N LEU A 314 11.36 12.57 2.33
CA LEU A 314 10.04 12.43 1.72
C LEU A 314 9.17 13.64 2.01
#